data_AF-A0A2V7XRH8-F1
#
_entry.id   AF-A0A2V7XRH8-F1
#
_cell.length_a   1.000
_cell.length_b   1.000
_cell.length_c   1.000
_cell.angle_alpha   90.00
_cell.angle_beta   90.00
_cell.angle_gamma   90.00
#
_symmetry.space_group_name_H-M   'P 1'
#
loop_
_entity.id
_entity.type
_entity.pdbx_description
1 polymer ?
#
loop_
_entity_poly.entity_id
_entity_poly.type
_entity_poly.pdbx_seq_one_letter_code
_entity_poly.pdbx_strand_id
1 'polypeptide(L)'
;MFVVRGVADHVVRQVRESGKPGCIEAVTYRFSGHGAADILQPYRSKDEVEEHRHRDPIVIMRKRLGEMCGLGDDDVKKFEDEAAERVAKALQFAEESPAPEPEELYRDVVAE
;
A
#
# COMPACT_ATOMS: atom_id res chain seq x y z
N MET A 1 -15.28 7.09 -8.78
CA MET A 1 -14.69 6.69 -7.47
C MET A 1 -13.32 6.05 -7.64
N PHE A 2 -13.16 5.10 -8.57
CA PHE A 2 -11.93 4.33 -8.73
C PHE A 2 -11.07 4.77 -9.92
N VAL A 3 -10.59 6.02 -9.93
CA VAL A 3 -9.84 6.56 -11.09
C VAL A 3 -8.57 5.75 -11.36
N VAL A 4 -7.78 5.47 -10.31
CA VAL A 4 -6.53 4.69 -10.44
C VAL A 4 -6.80 3.31 -11.05
N ARG A 5 -7.79 2.58 -10.52
CA ARG A 5 -8.18 1.27 -11.07
C ARG A 5 -8.66 1.39 -12.53
N GLY A 6 -9.51 2.35 -12.84
CA GLY A 6 -10.03 2.53 -14.20
C GLY A 6 -8.94 2.82 -15.23
N VAL A 7 -7.97 3.67 -14.88
CA VAL A 7 -6.80 3.95 -15.73
C VAL A 7 -5.90 2.71 -15.85
N ALA A 8 -5.64 2.02 -14.75
CA ALA A 8 -4.87 0.77 -14.75
C ALA A 8 -5.53 -0.30 -15.64
N ASP A 9 -6.83 -0.55 -15.49
CA ASP A 9 -7.58 -1.52 -16.29
C ASP A 9 -7.52 -1.18 -17.78
N HIS A 10 -7.63 0.11 -18.12
CA HIS A 10 -7.52 0.59 -19.49
C HIS A 10 -6.14 0.34 -20.10
N VAL A 11 -5.07 0.72 -19.39
CA VAL A 11 -3.69 0.55 -19.88
C VAL A 11 -3.32 -0.93 -19.95
N VAL A 12 -3.71 -1.74 -18.97
CA VAL A 12 -3.50 -3.20 -19.00
C VAL A 12 -4.15 -3.82 -20.23
N ARG A 13 -5.38 -3.41 -20.56
CA ARG A 13 -6.05 -3.87 -21.78
C ARG A 13 -5.27 -3.46 -23.03
N GLN A 14 -4.87 -2.20 -23.15
CA GLN A 14 -4.08 -1.71 -24.29
C GLN A 14 -2.76 -2.47 -24.46
N VAL A 15 -2.02 -2.71 -23.37
CA VAL A 15 -0.76 -3.46 -23.41
C VAL A 15 -1.00 -4.90 -23.89
N ARG A 16 -2.05 -5.56 -23.38
CA ARG A 16 -2.40 -6.94 -23.78
C ARG A 16 -2.80 -7.04 -25.25
N GLU A 17 -3.57 -6.08 -25.75
CA GLU A 17 -4.07 -6.08 -27.13
C GLU A 17 -2.99 -5.68 -28.15
N SER A 18 -2.17 -4.68 -27.81
CA SER A 18 -1.18 -4.11 -28.72
C SER A 18 0.20 -4.76 -28.66
N GLY A 19 0.52 -5.45 -27.55
CA GLY A 19 1.87 -5.93 -27.25
C GLY A 19 2.88 -4.80 -26.97
N LYS A 20 2.43 -3.54 -26.86
CA LYS A 20 3.29 -2.38 -26.62
C LYS A 20 3.27 -1.97 -25.14
N PRO A 21 4.38 -1.46 -24.59
CA PRO A 21 4.42 -1.01 -23.21
C PRO A 21 3.54 0.23 -23.00
N GLY A 22 3.08 0.42 -21.75
CA GLY A 22 2.33 1.58 -21.31
C GLY A 22 2.92 2.16 -20.03
N CYS A 23 2.66 3.45 -19.77
CA CYS A 23 3.11 4.16 -18.57
C CYS A 23 1.92 4.81 -17.87
N ILE A 24 1.91 4.78 -16.53
CA ILE A 24 0.94 5.48 -15.69
C ILE A 24 1.72 6.29 -14.67
N GLU A 25 1.50 7.59 -14.64
CA GLU A 25 1.96 8.46 -13.56
C GLU A 25 0.87 8.54 -12.48
N ALA A 26 1.10 7.90 -11.34
CA ALA A 26 0.21 7.95 -10.18
C ALA A 26 0.67 9.06 -9.21
N VAL A 27 0.18 10.28 -9.41
CA VAL A 27 0.52 11.43 -8.57
C VAL A 27 -0.02 11.23 -7.15
N THR A 28 0.88 11.07 -6.18
CA THR A 28 0.56 10.79 -4.78
C THR A 28 1.53 11.49 -3.82
N TYR A 29 1.32 11.35 -2.52
CA TYR A 29 2.15 11.93 -1.47
C TYR A 29 2.56 10.87 -0.44
N ARG A 30 3.82 10.91 0.01
CA ARG A 30 4.34 9.99 1.03
C ARG A 30 4.19 10.62 2.41
N PHE A 31 3.26 10.16 3.24
CA PHE A 31 3.06 10.74 4.57
C PHE A 31 4.21 10.42 5.54
N SER A 32 4.73 9.20 5.51
CA SER A 32 5.83 8.77 6.39
C SER A 32 7.21 9.19 5.88
N GLY A 33 8.24 9.03 6.70
CA GLY A 33 9.64 9.25 6.31
C GLY A 33 10.06 8.31 5.18
N HIS A 34 11.24 8.56 4.59
CA HIS A 34 11.75 7.74 3.50
C HIS A 34 12.01 6.29 3.91
N GLY A 35 12.46 6.09 5.14
CA GLY A 35 12.69 4.78 5.74
C GLY A 35 12.84 4.88 7.25
N ALA A 36 13.15 3.76 7.90
CA ALA A 36 13.22 3.67 9.36
C ALA A 36 14.24 4.62 10.00
N ALA A 37 15.33 4.95 9.29
CA ALA A 37 16.35 5.89 9.76
C ALA A 37 15.98 7.36 9.57
N ASP A 38 14.95 7.66 8.78
CA ASP A 38 14.55 9.02 8.42
C ASP A 38 13.47 9.58 9.35
N ILE A 39 13.86 9.75 10.61
CA ILE A 39 12.97 10.11 11.70
C ILE A 39 12.72 11.63 11.72
N LEU A 40 13.75 12.43 11.41
CA LEU A 40 13.71 13.89 11.57
C LEU A 40 13.06 14.63 10.40
N GLN A 41 13.10 14.06 9.18
CA GLN A 41 12.46 14.59 7.98
C GLN A 41 12.69 16.10 7.74
N PRO A 42 13.92 16.63 7.85
CA PRO A 42 14.17 18.08 7.87
C PRO A 42 13.92 18.76 6.52
N TYR A 43 13.68 17.99 5.46
CA TYR A 43 13.55 18.45 4.08
C TYR A 43 12.10 18.78 3.68
N ARG A 44 11.14 18.71 4.61
CA ARG A 44 9.73 19.05 4.38
C ARG A 44 9.09 19.61 5.64
N SER A 45 8.03 20.40 5.48
CA SER A 45 7.30 20.94 6.63
C SER A 45 6.20 19.98 7.10
N LYS A 46 5.79 20.10 8.36
CA LYS A 46 4.62 19.38 8.87
C LYS A 46 3.34 19.87 8.19
N ASP A 47 3.24 21.16 7.90
CA ASP A 47 2.08 21.77 7.27
C ASP A 47 1.84 21.22 5.86
N GLU A 48 2.90 21.03 5.07
CA GLU A 48 2.82 20.41 3.74
C GLU A 48 2.24 18.99 3.83
N VAL A 49 2.75 18.19 4.78
CA VAL A 49 2.28 16.82 4.98
C VAL A 49 0.80 16.80 5.37
N GLU A 50 0.39 17.68 6.29
CA GLU A 50 -1.01 17.77 6.74
C GLU A 50 -1.94 18.26 5.62
N GLU A 51 -1.52 19.21 4.79
CA GLU A 51 -2.28 19.63 3.60
C GLU A 51 -2.55 18.42 2.69
N HIS A 52 -1.53 17.59 2.46
CA HIS A 52 -1.69 16.38 1.66
C HIS A 52 -2.54 15.29 2.32
N ARG A 53 -2.65 15.24 3.66
CA ARG A 53 -3.53 14.29 4.37
C ARG A 53 -5.01 14.53 4.09
N HIS A 54 -5.41 15.76 3.76
CA HIS A 54 -6.79 16.00 3.29
C HIS A 54 -7.13 15.24 2.01
N ARG A 55 -6.10 14.78 1.28
CA ARG A 55 -6.22 13.97 0.06
C ARG A 55 -5.98 12.48 0.31
N ASP A 56 -6.01 12.02 1.56
CA ASP A 56 -5.84 10.61 1.90
C ASP A 56 -6.90 9.75 1.17
N PRO A 57 -6.48 8.81 0.31
CA PRO A 57 -7.40 8.00 -0.48
C PRO A 57 -8.28 7.10 0.40
N ILE A 58 -7.83 6.65 1.57
CA ILE A 58 -8.62 5.82 2.49
C ILE A 58 -9.77 6.65 3.07
N VAL A 59 -9.48 7.87 3.53
CA VAL A 59 -10.47 8.79 4.09
C VAL A 59 -11.51 9.18 3.04
N ILE A 60 -11.06 9.55 1.83
CA ILE A 60 -11.95 9.88 0.71
C ILE A 60 -12.83 8.68 0.34
N MET A 61 -12.25 7.48 0.30
CA MET A 61 -12.97 6.26 -0.07
C MET A 61 -14.03 5.90 0.99
N ARG A 62 -13.68 5.94 2.28
CA ARG A 62 -14.62 5.69 3.39
C ARG A 62 -15.82 6.62 3.31
N LYS A 63 -15.60 7.94 3.17
CA LYS A 63 -16.67 8.92 3.06
C LYS A 63 -17.61 8.60 1.89
N ARG A 64 -17.06 8.34 0.70
CA ARG A 64 -17.85 8.04 -0.49
C ARG A 64 -18.64 6.74 -0.37
N LEU A 65 -18.07 5.69 0.23
CA LEU A 65 -18.80 4.45 0.48
C LEU A 65 -19.91 4.64 1.51
N GLY A 66 -19.68 5.46 2.54
CA GLY A 66 -20.73 5.86 3.47
C GLY A 66 -21.91 6.51 2.75
N GLU A 67 -21.64 7.48 1.87
CA GLU A 67 -22.65 8.18 1.07
C GLU A 67 -23.37 7.28 0.05
N MET A 68 -22.66 6.35 -0.59
CA MET A 68 -23.19 5.54 -1.69
C MET A 68 -23.89 4.25 -1.25
N CYS A 69 -23.37 3.57 -0.24
CA CYS A 69 -23.85 2.25 0.16
C CYS A 69 -24.00 2.09 1.67
N GLY A 70 -23.94 3.19 2.44
CA GLY A 70 -24.20 3.17 3.87
C GLY A 70 -23.11 2.48 4.70
N LEU A 71 -21.86 2.45 4.21
CA LEU A 71 -20.73 1.93 4.98
C LEU A 71 -20.61 2.70 6.30
N GLY A 72 -20.84 2.00 7.42
CA GLY A 72 -20.85 2.58 8.76
C GLY A 72 -19.51 2.46 9.48
N ASP A 73 -19.40 3.11 10.63
CA ASP A 73 -18.20 3.06 11.47
C ASP A 73 -17.95 1.65 12.04
N ASP A 74 -19.00 0.90 12.34
CA ASP A 74 -18.91 -0.50 12.79
C ASP A 74 -18.33 -1.42 11.69
N ASP A 75 -18.72 -1.19 10.42
CA ASP A 75 -18.16 -1.94 9.28
C ASP A 75 -16.67 -1.64 9.11
N VAL A 76 -16.30 -0.35 9.20
CA VAL A 76 -14.90 0.08 9.10
C VAL A 76 -14.08 -0.52 10.24
N LYS A 77 -14.59 -0.46 11.48
CA LYS A 77 -13.93 -1.06 12.63
C LYS A 77 -13.72 -2.57 12.43
N LYS A 78 -14.73 -3.27 11.92
CA LYS A 78 -14.60 -4.70 11.59
C LYS A 78 -13.46 -4.96 10.59
N PHE A 79 -13.34 -4.15 9.54
CA PHE A 79 -12.25 -4.29 8.57
C PHE A 79 -10.87 -4.00 9.17
N GLU A 80 -10.77 -2.99 10.04
CA GLU A 80 -9.53 -2.66 10.75
C GLU A 80 -9.12 -3.80 11.69
N ASP A 81 -10.06 -4.34 12.46
CA ASP A 81 -9.82 -5.47 13.37
C ASP A 81 -9.39 -6.73 12.59
N GLU A 82 -10.06 -7.05 11.47
CA GLU A 82 -9.68 -8.16 10.59
C GLU A 82 -8.27 -7.97 9.98
N ALA A 83 -7.93 -6.74 9.57
CA ALA A 83 -6.60 -6.43 9.03
C ALA A 83 -5.52 -6.57 10.11
N ALA A 84 -5.78 -6.06 11.31
CA ALA A 84 -4.88 -6.17 12.45
C ALA A 84 -4.64 -7.64 12.84
N GLU A 85 -5.69 -8.46 12.88
CA GLU A 85 -5.57 -9.90 13.16
C GLU A 85 -4.70 -10.61 12.12
N ARG A 86 -4.88 -10.31 10.82
CA ARG A 86 -4.05 -10.89 9.74
C ARG A 86 -2.58 -10.50 9.89
N VAL A 87 -2.30 -9.24 10.20
CA VAL A 87 -0.94 -8.76 10.41
C VAL A 87 -0.32 -9.42 11.64
N ALA A 88 -1.05 -9.54 12.75
CA ALA A 88 -0.57 -10.19 13.97
C ALA A 88 -0.20 -11.66 13.72
N LYS A 89 -1.04 -12.41 12.98
CA LYS A 89 -0.73 -13.80 12.59
C LYS A 89 0.50 -13.90 11.70
N ALA A 90 0.65 -12.99 10.74
CA ALA A 90 1.82 -12.95 9.86
C ALA A 90 3.12 -12.63 10.64
N LEU A 91 3.03 -11.73 11.62
CA LEU A 91 4.15 -11.41 12.52
C LEU A 91 4.53 -12.62 13.37
N GLN A 92 3.56 -13.26 14.02
CA GLN A 92 3.80 -14.47 14.82
C GLN A 92 4.48 -15.56 13.98
N PHE A 93 3.96 -15.82 12.77
CA PHE A 93 4.57 -16.78 11.86
C PHE A 93 6.03 -16.42 11.53
N ALA A 94 6.34 -15.15 11.28
CA ALA A 94 7.69 -14.69 10.99
C ALA A 94 8.64 -14.79 12.21
N GLU A 95 8.15 -14.50 13.41
CA GLU A 95 8.93 -14.59 14.66
C GLU A 95 9.20 -16.04 15.08
N GLU A 96 8.25 -16.95 14.83
CA GLU A 96 8.38 -18.37 15.13
C GLU A 96 9.16 -19.15 14.04
N SER A 97 9.37 -18.54 12.87
CA SER A 97 10.14 -19.15 11.80
C SER A 97 11.61 -19.29 12.19
N PRO A 98 12.25 -20.44 11.94
CA PRO A 98 13.66 -20.61 12.23
C PRO A 98 14.51 -19.65 11.38
N ALA A 99 15.66 -19.24 11.90
CA ALA A 99 16.66 -18.57 11.10
C ALA A 99 17.08 -19.48 9.93
N PRO A 100 17.42 -18.92 8.76
CA PRO A 100 17.95 -19.73 7.67
C PRO A 100 19.28 -20.37 8.07
N GLU A 101 19.52 -21.59 7.60
CA GLU A 101 20.81 -22.25 7.78
C GLU A 101 21.92 -21.48 7.04
N PRO A 102 23.18 -21.47 7.54
CA PRO A 102 24.27 -20.74 6.90
C PRO A 102 24.49 -21.08 5.42
N GLU A 103 24.19 -22.32 5.01
CA GLU A 103 24.31 -22.79 3.63
C GLU A 103 23.36 -22.06 2.67
N GLU A 104 22.25 -21.50 3.18
CA GLU A 104 21.30 -20.72 2.40
C GLU A 104 21.95 -19.47 1.79
N LEU A 105 23.04 -18.96 2.40
CA LEU A 105 23.82 -17.85 1.88
C LEU A 105 24.36 -18.09 0.46
N TYR A 106 24.60 -19.34 0.10
CA TYR A 106 25.22 -19.72 -1.18
C TYR A 106 24.21 -20.20 -2.22
N ARG A 107 22.93 -20.37 -1.85
CA ARG A 107 21.87 -20.78 -2.77
C ARG A 107 21.44 -19.61 -3.66
N ASP A 108 20.86 -19.94 -4.82
CA ASP A 108 20.32 -19.00 -5.81
C ASP A 108 21.30 -17.98 -6.41
N VAL A 109 22.61 -18.15 -6.18
CA VAL A 109 23.66 -17.33 -6.81
C VAL A 109 23.83 -17.69 -8.29
N VAL A 110 23.70 -18.98 -8.60
CA VAL A 110 23.70 -19.57 -9.94
C VAL A 110 22.57 -20.62 -10.00
N ALA A 111 22.21 -21.07 -11.21
CA ALA A 111 21.13 -22.05 -11.38
C ALA A 111 21.44 -23.40 -10.72
N GLU A 112 22.72 -23.78 -10.64
CA GLU A 112 23.26 -24.94 -9.91
C GLU A 112 24.66 -24.61 -9.35
#